data_AF-A0A2R6AVZ6-F1
#
_entry.id   AF-A0A2R6AVZ6-F1
#
_cell.length_a   1.000
_cell.length_b   1.000
_cell.length_c   1.000
_cell.angle_alpha   90.00
_cell.angle_beta   90.00
_cell.angle_gamma   90.00
#
_symmetry.space_group_name_H-M   'P 1'
#
loop_
_entity.id
_entity.type
_entity.pdbx_description
1 polymer ?
#
loop_
_entity_poly.entity_id
_entity_poly.type
_entity_poly.pdbx_seq_one_letter_code
_entity_poly.pdbx_strand_id
1 'polypeptide(L)' 'MAVSRTRRVFGAVVIAIGAIGFIFSILTTFGLTYSLQENYLSVTLVPISGAVVMVGGLIAGLWG' A
#
# COMPACT_ATOMS: atom_id res chain seq x y z
N MET A 1 -12.93 21.23 -4.48
CA MET A 1 -12.20 21.30 -5.78
C MET A 1 -12.58 20.08 -6.61
N ALA A 2 -13.04 20.24 -7.86
CA ALA A 2 -13.41 19.10 -8.68
C ALA A 2 -12.14 18.37 -9.15
N VAL A 3 -11.87 17.19 -8.57
CA VAL A 3 -10.74 16.36 -8.98
C VAL A 3 -11.08 15.65 -10.29
N SER A 4 -10.22 15.78 -11.30
CA SER A 4 -10.45 15.15 -12.61
C SER A 4 -10.56 13.62 -12.48
N ARG A 5 -11.37 13.00 -13.35
CA ARG A 5 -11.51 11.52 -13.37
C ARG A 5 -10.16 10.83 -13.53
N THR A 6 -9.27 11.38 -14.38
CA THR A 6 -7.90 10.88 -14.57
C THR A 6 -7.10 10.85 -13.27
N ARG A 7 -7.16 11.93 -12.48
CA ARG A 7 -6.45 12.01 -11.19
C ARG A 7 -7.02 11.01 -10.17
N ARG A 8 -8.34 10.77 -10.19
CA ARG A 8 -8.98 9.72 -9.37
C ARG A 8 -8.54 8.31 -9.77
N VAL A 9 -8.49 8.01 -11.06
CA VAL A 9 -8.04 6.70 -11.55
C VAL A 9 -6.58 6.47 -11.17
N PHE A 10 -5.71 7.46 -11.35
CA PHE A 10 -4.32 7.35 -10.97
C PHE A 10 -4.15 7.13 -9.46
N GLY A 11 -4.88 7.89 -8.63
CA GLY A 11 -4.88 7.67 -7.18
C GLY A 11 -5.39 6.29 -6.79
N ALA A 12 -6.43 5.77 -7.45
CA ALA A 12 -6.95 4.42 -7.23
C ALA A 12 -5.91 3.34 -7.57
N VAL A 13 -5.13 3.51 -8.64
CA VAL A 13 -4.03 2.60 -8.99
C VAL A 13 -2.96 2.59 -7.89
N VAL A 14 -2.58 3.76 -7.39
CA VAL A 14 -1.60 3.87 -6.30
C VAL A 14 -2.11 3.23 -5.00
N ILE A 15 -3.39 3.42 -4.67
CA ILE A 15 -4.03 2.72 -3.54
C ILE A 15 -3.95 1.20 -3.71
N ALA A 16 -4.24 0.70 -4.91
CA ALA A 16 -4.18 -0.73 -5.19
C ALA A 16 -2.77 -1.31 -4.98
N ILE A 17 -1.72 -0.57 -5.36
CA ILE A 17 -0.32 -0.97 -5.12
C ILE A 17 -0.05 -1.13 -3.61
N GLY A 18 -0.48 -0.14 -2.81
CA GLY A 18 -0.34 -0.22 -1.35
C GLY A 18 -1.13 -1.39 -0.75
N ALA A 19 -2.35 -1.63 -1.22
CA ALA A 19 -3.15 -2.77 -0.76
C ALA A 19 -2.50 -4.12 -1.10
N ILE A 20 -1.93 -4.27 -2.30
CA ILE A 20 -1.20 -5.47 -2.70
C ILE A 20 0.04 -5.67 -1.82
N GLY A 21 0.79 -4.61 -1.53
CA GLY A 21 1.95 -4.68 -0.61
C GLY A 21 1.56 -5.18 0.78
N PHE A 22 0.41 -4.73 1.30
CA PHE A 22 -0.09 -5.19 2.60
C PHE A 22 -0.47 -6.68 2.56
N ILE A 23 -1.19 -7.11 1.53
CA ILE A 23 -1.54 -8.53 1.32
C ILE A 23 -0.26 -9.38 1.24
N PHE A 24 0.76 -8.92 0.51
CA PHE A 24 2.06 -9.59 0.44
C PHE A 24 2.70 -9.74 1.82
N SER A 25 2.62 -8.72 2.68
CA SER A 25 3.15 -8.81 4.05
C SER A 25 2.43 -9.86 4.89
N ILE A 26 1.12 -10.07 4.68
CA ILE A 26 0.35 -11.11 5.37
C ILE A 26 0.81 -12.49 4.88
N LEU A 27 0.91 -12.67 3.56
CA LEU A 27 1.33 -13.94 2.98
C LEU A 27 2.74 -14.34 3.40
N THR A 28 3.65 -13.38 3.49
CA THR A 28 4.96 -13.68 4.07
C THR A 28 4.80 -14.03 5.54
N THR A 29 4.05 -13.25 6.33
CA THR A 29 3.90 -13.41 7.81
C THR A 29 3.39 -14.78 8.24
N PHE A 30 2.52 -15.39 7.44
CA PHE A 30 1.94 -16.69 7.79
C PHE A 30 2.38 -17.83 6.89
N GLY A 31 2.98 -17.54 5.72
CA GLY A 31 3.29 -18.54 4.70
C GLY A 31 4.76 -18.99 4.65
N LEU A 32 5.69 -18.28 5.31
CA LEU A 32 7.12 -18.60 5.26
C LEU A 32 7.66 -18.97 6.65
N THR A 33 8.48 -20.04 6.71
CA THR A 33 9.30 -20.38 7.87
C THR A 33 10.48 -19.41 7.92
N TYR A 34 10.31 -18.33 8.69
CA TYR A 34 11.14 -17.15 8.57
C TYR A 34 12.61 -17.29 8.97
N SER A 35 13.48 -16.73 8.14
CA SER A 35 14.79 -16.23 8.57
C SER A 35 14.65 -14.82 9.18
N LEU A 36 15.59 -14.39 10.05
CA LEU A 36 15.56 -13.06 10.69
C LEU A 36 15.40 -11.91 9.68
N GLN A 37 15.98 -12.03 8.48
CA GLN A 37 15.97 -10.98 7.46
C GLN A 37 14.61 -10.80 6.77
N GLU A 38 13.90 -11.88 6.51
CA GLU A 38 12.54 -11.84 5.95
C GLU A 38 11.51 -11.33 6.96
N ASN A 39 11.77 -11.53 8.25
CA ASN A 39 10.95 -10.97 9.34
C ASN A 39 11.04 -9.43 9.37
N TYR A 40 12.23 -8.85 9.16
CA TYR A 40 12.36 -7.40 9.02
C TYR A 40 11.65 -6.86 7.78
N LEU A 41 11.67 -7.60 6.67
CA LEU A 41 11.02 -7.19 5.43
C LEU A 41 9.48 -7.15 5.58
N SER A 42 8.88 -8.19 6.15
CA SER A 42 7.42 -8.27 6.35
C SER A 42 6.91 -7.20 7.30
N VAL A 43 7.61 -6.96 8.41
CA VAL A 43 7.29 -5.90 9.36
C VAL A 43 7.42 -4.50 8.74
N THR A 44 8.41 -4.29 7.88
CA THR A 44 8.64 -2.99 7.21
C THR A 44 7.66 -2.74 6.06
N LEU A 45 7.18 -3.80 5.40
CA LEU A 45 6.21 -3.73 4.31
C LEU A 45 4.87 -3.15 4.75
N VAL A 46 4.44 -3.39 5.99
CA VAL A 46 3.16 -2.89 6.52
C VAL A 46 3.10 -1.35 6.53
N PRO A 47 4.02 -0.61 7.20
CA PRO A 47 3.97 0.85 7.21
C PRO A 47 4.22 1.46 5.82
N ILE A 48 5.09 0.87 4.99
CA ILE A 48 5.29 1.32 3.60
C ILE A 48 3.99 1.23 2.80
N SER A 49 3.30 0.10 2.91
CA SER A 49 2.02 -0.13 2.23
C SER A 49 0.96 0.90 2.66
N GLY A 50 0.89 1.18 3.97
CA GLY A 50 0.03 2.23 4.52
C GLY A 50 0.36 3.62 3.95
N ALA A 51 1.64 3.99 3.88
CA ALA A 51 2.07 5.25 3.30
C ALA A 51 1.68 5.38 1.82
N VAL A 52 1.82 4.30 1.04
CA VAL A 52 1.44 4.27 -0.38
C VAL A 52 -0.08 4.45 -0.54
N VAL A 53 -0.91 3.81 0.30
CA VAL A 53 -2.36 4.03 0.30
C VAL A 53 -2.72 5.48 0.61
N MET A 54 -2.05 6.09 1.60
CA MET A 54 -2.28 7.49 1.97
C MET A 54 -1.94 8.45 0.82
N VAL A 55 -0.80 8.25 0.17
CA VAL A 55 -0.40 9.00 -1.04
C VAL A 55 -1.42 8.83 -2.15
N GLY A 56 -1.86 7.60 -2.42
CA GLY A 56 -2.86 7.32 -3.45
C GLY A 56 -4.21 7.99 -3.16
N GLY A 57 -4.65 8.01 -1.89
CA GLY A 57 -5.86 8.73 -1.48
C GLY A 57 -5.74 10.25 -1.60
N LEU A 58 -4.56 10.81 -1.33
CA LEU A 58 -4.30 12.24 -1.49
C LEU A 58 -4.37 12.62 -2.97
N ILE A 59 -3.78 11.80 -3.83
CA ILE A 59 -3.85 11.98 -5.28
C ILE A 59 -5.29 11.83 -5.77
N ALA A 60 -6.04 10.83 -5.30
CA ALA A 60 -7.45 10.67 -5.67
C ALA A 60 -8.34 11.81 -5.15
N GLY A 61 -7.85 12.62 -4.19
CA GLY A 61 -8.63 13.64 -3.50
C GLY A 61 -9.68 13.03 -2.57
N LEU A 62 -9.39 11.87 -2.00
CA LEU A 62 -10.14 11.27 -0.91
C LEU A 62 -9.79 11.92 0.43
N TRP A 63 -8.57 12.47 0.53
CA TRP A 63 -8.10 13.28 1.64
C TRP A 63 -7.97 14.73 1.16
N GLY A 64 -8.64 15.66 1.82
CA GLY A 64 -8.72 17.07 1.43
C GLY A 64 -9.99 17.73 1.92
#